data_AF-A0A259JXI2-F1
#
_entry.id   AF-A0A259JXI2-F1
#
_cell.length_a   1.000
_cell.length_b   1.000
_cell.length_c   1.000
_cell.angle_alpha   90.00
_cell.angle_beta   90.00
_cell.angle_gamma   90.00
#
_symmetry.space_group_name_H-M   'P 1'
#
loop_
_entity.id
_entity.type
_entity.pdbx_description
1 polymer ?
#
loop_
_entity_poly.entity_id
_entity_poly.type
_entity_poly.pdbx_seq_one_letter_code
_entity_poly.pdbx_strand_id
1 'polypeptide(L)'
;GVLSTAMSFLGLYRDPVVAQVTRRCDWRIRDLVENEQPTTLYLVVPPSDISRTKPLVRLVLNQIGRRLTEELHPKGRRHRLLLMLDEFPALGRLDFFESALAFMAGYGLKSFLIAQSLNQIEKAYGPNNAILDNCHVRVCFATNDERTAKRVSDALGTATEIRDARNYAGHRLSPWLGHLMVSRQETARPLLTPGEVMQLPATDELVLVSGCPPIRARKARYYEDRQLTERLLPPPDPERPRASSVTLDDWSAKAVPPVPTAGGERTGGLQDGQPVDDPANGGIRREPELAEHEDIAPEPVTPSPEFEFAEDEADEEAVRARRLRATARGLARQATMDPGDGIDL
;
A
#
# COMPACT_ATOMS: atom_id res chain seq x y z
N GLY A 1 -2.71 0.01 -32.60
CA GLY A 1 -2.90 0.37 -31.17
C GLY A 1 -2.48 -0.75 -30.23
N VAL A 2 -3.30 -1.80 -30.12
CA VAL A 2 -3.20 -2.85 -29.06
C VAL A 2 -1.83 -3.54 -28.96
N LEU A 3 -1.20 -3.92 -30.09
CA LEU A 3 0.10 -4.59 -30.08
C LEU A 3 1.23 -3.72 -29.53
N SER A 4 1.23 -2.43 -29.85
CA SER A 4 2.23 -1.46 -29.36
C SER A 4 2.12 -1.26 -27.84
N THR A 5 0.88 -1.16 -27.34
CA THR A 5 0.59 -1.08 -25.90
C THR A 5 1.02 -2.36 -25.16
N ALA A 6 0.71 -3.54 -25.71
CA ALA A 6 1.12 -4.80 -25.13
C ALA A 6 2.65 -4.97 -25.10
N MET A 7 3.34 -4.61 -26.19
CA MET A 7 4.81 -4.63 -26.24
C MET A 7 5.44 -3.66 -25.23
N SER A 8 4.80 -2.52 -24.98
CA SER A 8 5.27 -1.54 -23.98
C SER A 8 5.20 -2.12 -22.56
N PHE A 9 4.10 -2.79 -22.20
CA PHE A 9 3.97 -3.43 -20.89
C PHE A 9 4.86 -4.67 -20.73
N LEU A 10 5.05 -5.45 -21.79
CA LEU A 10 5.91 -6.64 -21.77
C LEU A 10 7.39 -6.31 -21.98
N GLY A 11 7.73 -5.06 -22.31
CA GLY A 11 9.10 -4.61 -22.57
C GLY A 11 10.06 -4.92 -21.42
N LEU A 12 9.58 -4.88 -20.18
CA LEU A 12 10.37 -5.24 -18.99
C LEU A 12 10.88 -6.69 -19.04
N TYR A 13 10.08 -7.63 -19.56
CA TYR A 13 10.45 -9.05 -19.65
C TYR A 13 11.40 -9.35 -20.81
N ARG A 14 11.72 -8.34 -21.64
CA ARG A 14 12.79 -8.46 -22.64
C ARG A 14 14.18 -8.26 -22.03
N ASP A 15 14.25 -7.69 -20.82
CA ASP A 15 15.49 -7.61 -20.08
C ASP A 15 15.97 -9.04 -19.73
N PRO A 16 17.19 -9.44 -20.11
CA PRO A 16 17.66 -10.81 -19.94
C PRO A 16 17.76 -11.22 -18.46
N VAL A 17 18.04 -10.26 -17.57
CA VAL A 17 18.08 -10.52 -16.12
C VAL A 17 16.67 -10.79 -15.62
N VAL A 18 15.71 -9.94 -15.97
CA VAL A 18 14.29 -10.13 -15.60
C VAL A 18 13.77 -11.45 -16.15
N ALA A 19 13.97 -11.71 -17.45
CA ALA A 19 13.54 -12.94 -18.10
C ALA A 19 14.10 -14.18 -17.38
N GLN A 20 15.38 -14.15 -17.00
CA GLN A 20 16.02 -15.25 -16.29
C GLN A 20 15.42 -15.46 -14.89
N VAL A 21 15.21 -14.40 -14.11
CA VAL A 21 14.66 -14.52 -12.74
C VAL A 21 13.17 -14.85 -12.73
N THR A 22 12.42 -14.51 -13.78
CA THR A 22 10.98 -14.83 -13.90
C THR A 22 10.71 -16.10 -14.69
N ARG A 23 11.74 -16.78 -15.22
CA ARG A 23 11.58 -18.00 -16.04
C ARG A 23 10.93 -19.16 -15.27
N ARG A 24 11.16 -19.23 -13.96
CA ARG A 24 10.65 -20.30 -13.09
C ARG A 24 10.28 -19.73 -11.73
N CYS A 25 9.29 -20.33 -11.08
CA CYS A 25 8.90 -20.01 -9.72
C CYS A 25 8.91 -21.29 -8.87
N ASP A 26 9.77 -21.33 -7.85
CA ASP A 26 9.91 -22.50 -6.96
C ASP A 26 9.10 -22.39 -5.66
N TRP A 27 8.22 -21.39 -5.57
CA TRP A 27 7.37 -21.13 -4.40
C TRP A 27 5.99 -20.69 -4.87
N ARG A 28 4.99 -20.82 -4.00
CA ARG A 28 3.62 -20.37 -4.22
C ARG A 28 3.29 -19.29 -3.19
N ILE A 29 2.40 -18.36 -3.54
CA ILE A 29 1.98 -17.30 -2.61
C ILE A 29 1.40 -17.87 -1.29
N ARG A 30 0.73 -19.02 -1.36
CA ARG A 30 0.15 -19.71 -0.19
C ARG A 30 1.24 -20.19 0.79
N ASP A 31 2.43 -20.50 0.29
CA ASP A 31 3.57 -20.96 1.10
C ASP A 31 3.97 -19.93 2.16
N LEU A 32 3.71 -18.63 1.91
CA LEU A 32 3.95 -17.55 2.87
C LEU A 32 3.11 -17.69 4.16
N VAL A 33 1.97 -18.37 4.10
CA VAL A 33 1.03 -18.47 5.23
C VAL A 33 0.64 -19.89 5.60
N GLU A 34 0.85 -20.88 4.72
CA GLU A 34 0.42 -22.28 4.90
C GLU A 34 1.56 -23.27 5.16
N ASN A 35 2.82 -22.90 4.87
CA ASN A 35 3.95 -23.80 5.12
C ASN A 35 4.11 -24.12 6.60
N GLU A 36 4.63 -25.32 6.91
CA GLU A 36 4.94 -25.71 8.28
C GLU A 36 5.97 -24.76 8.91
N GLN A 37 7.05 -24.46 8.19
CA GLN A 37 8.04 -23.46 8.59
C GLN A 37 7.68 -22.06 8.05
N PRO A 38 7.88 -20.98 8.84
CA PRO A 38 7.69 -19.62 8.37
C PRO A 38 8.56 -19.30 7.14
N THR A 39 7.96 -18.70 6.12
CA THR A 39 8.65 -18.32 4.87
C THR A 39 8.74 -16.80 4.76
N THR A 40 9.93 -16.27 4.47
CA THR A 40 10.13 -14.82 4.21
C THR A 40 10.53 -14.59 2.76
N LEU A 41 9.85 -13.66 2.10
CA LEU A 41 10.14 -13.22 0.74
C LEU A 41 10.82 -11.85 0.78
N TYR A 42 12.05 -11.76 0.27
CA TYR A 42 12.76 -10.50 0.11
C TYR A 42 12.72 -10.05 -1.35
N LEU A 43 12.21 -8.84 -1.59
CA LEU A 43 12.23 -8.19 -2.89
C LEU A 43 13.32 -7.11 -2.88
N VAL A 44 14.54 -7.49 -3.23
CA VAL A 44 15.70 -6.59 -3.19
C VAL A 44 15.89 -5.96 -4.57
N VAL A 45 15.77 -4.64 -4.64
CA VAL A 45 15.95 -3.87 -5.87
C VAL A 45 17.00 -2.78 -5.62
N PRO A 46 18.09 -2.74 -6.40
CA PRO A 46 19.06 -1.65 -6.32
C PRO A 46 18.38 -0.29 -6.61
N PRO A 47 18.80 0.80 -5.96
CA PRO A 47 18.21 2.12 -6.18
C PRO A 47 18.16 2.56 -7.64
N SER A 48 19.18 2.19 -8.44
CA SER A 48 19.26 2.47 -9.88
C SER A 48 18.13 1.85 -10.70
N ASP A 49 17.53 0.76 -10.22
CA ASP A 49 16.57 -0.05 -10.97
C ASP A 49 15.15 0.03 -10.43
N ILE A 50 14.89 0.80 -9.38
CA ILE A 50 13.55 0.97 -8.77
C ILE A 50 12.51 1.34 -9.81
N SER A 51 12.78 2.35 -10.65
CA SER A 51 11.80 2.80 -11.66
C SER A 51 11.55 1.75 -12.74
N ARG A 52 12.59 0.99 -13.12
CA ARG A 52 12.54 -0.04 -14.17
C ARG A 52 11.76 -1.27 -13.70
N THR A 53 12.02 -1.75 -12.48
CA THR A 53 11.43 -2.98 -11.94
C THR A 53 10.09 -2.76 -11.24
N LYS A 54 9.68 -1.50 -11.05
CA LYS A 54 8.39 -1.10 -10.47
C LYS A 54 7.19 -1.91 -11.00
N PRO A 55 7.01 -2.13 -12.33
CA PRO A 55 5.88 -2.92 -12.81
C PRO A 55 5.88 -4.36 -12.30
N LEU A 56 7.05 -5.00 -12.21
CA LEU A 56 7.21 -6.37 -11.70
C LEU A 56 6.90 -6.44 -10.20
N VAL A 57 7.45 -5.52 -9.41
CA VAL A 57 7.19 -5.49 -7.95
C VAL A 57 5.71 -5.24 -7.68
N ARG A 58 5.09 -4.32 -8.42
CA ARG A 58 3.64 -4.06 -8.34
C ARG A 58 2.81 -5.30 -8.67
N LEU A 59 3.18 -6.06 -9.70
CA LEU A 59 2.49 -7.28 -10.08
C LEU A 59 2.55 -8.32 -8.95
N VAL A 60 3.75 -8.55 -8.39
CA VAL A 60 3.95 -9.52 -7.30
C VAL A 60 3.13 -9.12 -6.07
N LEU A 61 3.18 -7.85 -5.65
CA LEU A 61 2.41 -7.37 -4.49
C LEU A 61 0.90 -7.46 -4.72
N ASN A 62 0.42 -7.12 -5.91
CA ASN A 62 -0.99 -7.27 -6.27
C ASN A 62 -1.43 -8.74 -6.22
N GLN A 63 -0.62 -9.67 -6.74
CA GLN A 63 -0.90 -11.09 -6.69
C GLN A 63 -0.93 -11.61 -5.25
N ILE A 64 0.06 -11.23 -4.42
CA ILE A 64 0.12 -11.60 -3.00
C ILE A 64 -1.13 -11.09 -2.28
N GLY A 65 -1.42 -9.80 -2.41
CA GLY A 65 -2.56 -9.16 -1.77
C GLY A 65 -3.86 -9.85 -2.14
N ARG A 66 -4.17 -9.94 -3.44
CA ARG A 66 -5.42 -10.56 -3.93
C ARG A 66 -5.53 -12.02 -3.49
N ARG A 67 -4.48 -12.82 -3.70
CA ARG A 67 -4.52 -14.26 -3.43
C ARG A 67 -4.69 -14.58 -1.96
N LEU A 68 -4.06 -13.82 -1.06
CA LEU A 68 -4.16 -14.03 0.38
C LEU A 68 -5.42 -13.43 1.00
N THR A 69 -6.20 -12.66 0.24
CA THR A 69 -7.50 -12.10 0.66
C THR A 69 -8.70 -12.68 -0.08
N GLU A 70 -8.56 -13.80 -0.79
CA GLU A 70 -9.68 -14.47 -1.47
C GLU A 70 -10.68 -15.08 -0.45
N GLU A 71 -10.17 -15.69 0.62
CA GLU A 71 -10.97 -16.37 1.64
C GLU A 71 -10.56 -15.88 3.04
N LEU A 72 -11.53 -15.53 3.89
CA LEU A 72 -11.29 -14.97 5.22
C LEU A 72 -10.74 -16.03 6.21
N HIS A 73 -11.22 -17.27 6.10
CA HIS A 73 -10.82 -18.40 6.94
C HIS A 73 -10.34 -19.59 6.10
N PRO A 74 -9.20 -19.46 5.40
CA PRO A 74 -8.70 -20.53 4.57
C PRO A 74 -8.23 -21.69 5.45
N LYS A 75 -8.64 -22.91 5.09
CA LYS A 75 -8.16 -24.13 5.74
C LYS A 75 -6.67 -24.26 5.48
N GLY A 76 -5.87 -24.38 6.54
CA GLY A 76 -4.43 -24.58 6.44
C GLY A 76 -3.57 -23.33 6.68
N ARG A 77 -4.17 -22.17 6.98
CA ARG A 77 -3.38 -21.00 7.40
C ARG A 77 -2.71 -21.25 8.76
N ARG A 78 -1.38 -21.20 8.78
CA ARG A 78 -0.55 -21.40 9.97
C ARG A 78 0.05 -20.10 10.49
N HIS A 79 0.39 -19.19 9.59
CA HIS A 79 1.18 -17.99 9.91
C HIS A 79 0.43 -16.67 9.63
N ARG A 80 0.82 -15.63 10.36
CA ARG A 80 0.46 -14.22 10.06
C ARG A 80 1.53 -13.62 9.16
N LEU A 81 1.13 -12.84 8.15
CA LEU A 81 2.07 -12.23 7.21
C LEU A 81 2.24 -10.74 7.50
N LEU A 82 3.49 -10.28 7.54
CA LEU A 82 3.84 -8.87 7.58
C LEU A 82 4.34 -8.43 6.19
N LEU A 83 3.64 -7.49 5.57
CA LEU A 83 4.08 -6.77 4.38
C LEU A 83 4.87 -5.54 4.83
N MET A 84 6.19 -5.63 4.81
CA MET A 84 7.08 -4.51 5.13
C MET A 84 7.53 -3.85 3.82
N LEU A 85 7.06 -2.63 3.57
CA LEU A 85 7.34 -1.89 2.35
C LEU A 85 8.20 -0.67 2.68
N ASP A 86 9.50 -0.83 2.47
CA ASP A 86 10.43 0.28 2.46
C ASP A 86 10.15 1.16 1.24
N GLU A 87 10.20 2.48 1.42
CA GLU A 87 9.86 3.48 0.40
C GLU A 87 8.55 3.16 -0.34
N PHE A 88 7.48 2.92 0.41
CA PHE A 88 6.14 2.63 -0.12
C PHE A 88 5.70 3.56 -1.27
N PRO A 89 5.93 4.90 -1.20
CA PRO A 89 5.55 5.80 -2.29
C PRO A 89 6.24 5.53 -3.64
N ALA A 90 7.43 4.92 -3.67
CA ALA A 90 8.11 4.59 -4.93
C ALA A 90 7.29 3.61 -5.79
N LEU A 91 6.47 2.77 -5.17
CA LEU A 91 5.58 1.84 -5.84
C LEU A 91 4.40 2.54 -6.54
N GLY A 92 4.14 3.82 -6.26
CA GLY A 92 2.96 4.55 -6.76
C GLY A 92 1.64 3.97 -6.23
N ARG A 93 0.51 4.44 -6.77
CA ARG A 93 -0.82 3.96 -6.35
C ARG A 93 -0.99 2.46 -6.55
N LEU A 94 -1.18 1.72 -5.48
CA LEU A 94 -1.54 0.30 -5.49
C LEU A 94 -3.02 0.15 -5.11
N ASP A 95 -3.86 -0.20 -6.08
CA ASP A 95 -5.32 -0.23 -5.92
C ASP A 95 -5.79 -1.19 -4.82
N PHE A 96 -5.06 -2.30 -4.64
CA PHE A 96 -5.36 -3.25 -3.58
C PHE A 96 -5.11 -2.67 -2.18
N PHE A 97 -4.13 -1.77 -2.00
CA PHE A 97 -3.87 -1.18 -0.69
C PHE A 97 -4.99 -0.22 -0.30
N GLU A 98 -5.50 0.57 -1.25
CA GLU A 98 -6.58 1.52 -1.00
C GLU A 98 -7.87 0.83 -0.56
N SER A 99 -8.22 -0.28 -1.23
CA SER A 99 -9.43 -1.06 -0.94
C SER A 99 -9.24 -2.05 0.22
N ALA A 100 -8.10 -2.73 0.31
CA ALA A 100 -7.91 -3.87 1.22
C ALA A 100 -7.28 -3.53 2.58
N LEU A 101 -6.58 -2.39 2.73
CA LEU A 101 -5.97 -2.02 4.03
C LEU A 101 -6.99 -2.04 5.18
N ALA A 102 -8.24 -1.65 4.91
CA ALA A 102 -9.30 -1.58 5.91
C ALA A 102 -9.69 -2.95 6.51
N PHE A 103 -9.51 -4.06 5.76
CA PHE A 103 -9.96 -5.39 6.18
C PHE A 103 -8.87 -6.47 6.20
N MET A 104 -7.68 -6.19 5.67
CA MET A 104 -6.58 -7.16 5.57
C MET A 104 -6.18 -7.78 6.93
N ALA A 105 -6.40 -7.06 8.02
CA ALA A 105 -6.16 -7.55 9.37
C ALA A 105 -7.00 -8.80 9.70
N GLY A 106 -8.24 -8.84 9.21
CA GLY A 106 -9.13 -10.01 9.34
C GLY A 106 -8.59 -11.25 8.62
N TYR A 107 -7.81 -11.03 7.56
CA TYR A 107 -7.12 -12.09 6.81
C TYR A 107 -5.75 -12.44 7.40
N GLY A 108 -5.41 -11.96 8.60
CA GLY A 108 -4.11 -12.24 9.23
C GLY A 108 -2.92 -11.61 8.51
N LEU A 109 -3.15 -10.53 7.76
CA LEU A 109 -2.14 -9.73 7.10
C LEU A 109 -1.93 -8.41 7.87
N LYS A 110 -0.68 -7.97 8.02
CA LYS A 110 -0.33 -6.66 8.54
C LYS A 110 0.53 -5.93 7.52
N SER A 111 0.35 -4.61 7.40
CA SER A 111 1.21 -3.77 6.57
C SER A 111 2.03 -2.82 7.44
N PHE A 112 3.33 -2.76 7.17
CA PHE A 112 4.23 -1.75 7.71
C PHE A 112 4.72 -0.92 6.53
N LEU A 113 4.15 0.28 6.38
CA LEU A 113 4.42 1.18 5.27
C LEU A 113 5.41 2.25 5.73
N ILE A 114 6.54 2.37 5.02
CA ILE A 114 7.57 3.36 5.31
C ILE A 114 7.59 4.40 4.20
N ALA A 115 7.58 5.68 4.56
CA ALA A 115 7.63 6.80 3.64
C ALA A 115 8.48 7.92 4.25
N GLN A 116 9.17 8.71 3.41
CA GLN A 116 10.00 9.81 3.89
C GLN A 116 9.17 11.05 4.26
N SER A 117 8.06 11.27 3.55
CA SER A 117 7.13 12.36 3.84
C SER A 117 5.69 11.97 3.51
N LEU A 118 4.74 12.61 4.19
CA LEU A 118 3.32 12.46 3.86
C LEU A 118 3.00 13.01 2.47
N ASN A 119 3.77 14.00 1.99
CA ASN A 119 3.64 14.57 0.66
C ASN A 119 3.90 13.54 -0.46
N GLN A 120 4.85 12.62 -0.28
CA GLN A 120 5.07 11.53 -1.24
C GLN A 120 3.88 10.58 -1.32
N ILE A 121 3.23 10.30 -0.18
CA ILE A 121 2.00 9.49 -0.14
C ILE A 121 0.89 10.21 -0.90
N GLU A 122 0.69 11.51 -0.65
CA GLU A 122 -0.30 12.31 -1.38
C GLU A 122 -0.03 12.39 -2.88
N LYS A 123 1.23 12.50 -3.29
CA LYS A 123 1.59 12.50 -4.71
C LYS A 123 1.23 11.16 -5.38
N ALA A 124 1.34 10.06 -4.64
CA ALA A 124 1.04 8.73 -5.14
C ALA A 124 -0.47 8.40 -5.10
N TYR A 125 -1.19 8.81 -4.06
CA TYR A 125 -2.58 8.38 -3.78
C TYR A 125 -3.61 9.51 -3.80
N GLY A 126 -3.20 10.76 -3.98
CA GLY A 126 -4.05 11.94 -3.89
C GLY A 126 -4.20 12.49 -2.47
N PRO A 127 -4.76 13.71 -2.33
CA PRO A 127 -4.87 14.41 -1.04
C PRO A 127 -5.86 13.76 -0.06
N ASN A 128 -6.88 13.08 -0.56
CA ASN A 128 -7.95 12.46 0.25
C ASN A 128 -7.78 10.93 0.35
N ASN A 129 -6.54 10.45 0.49
CA ASN A 129 -6.26 9.02 0.54
C ASN A 129 -6.60 8.42 1.91
N ALA A 130 -7.09 7.18 1.91
CA ALA A 130 -7.44 6.45 3.13
C ALA A 130 -6.24 5.72 3.78
N ILE A 131 -5.01 5.87 3.25
CA ILE A 131 -3.86 5.09 3.72
C ILE A 131 -3.55 5.40 5.19
N LEU A 132 -3.46 6.68 5.55
CA LEU A 132 -3.16 7.11 6.92
C LEU A 132 -4.30 6.79 7.88
N ASP A 133 -5.54 6.89 7.43
CA ASP A 133 -6.73 6.62 8.23
C ASP A 133 -6.88 5.14 8.56
N ASN A 134 -6.47 4.26 7.64
CA ASN A 134 -6.45 2.82 7.86
C ASN A 134 -5.23 2.34 8.67
N CYS A 135 -4.21 3.19 8.87
CA CYS A 135 -3.06 2.87 9.72
C CYS A 135 -3.36 3.17 11.20
N HIS A 136 -3.62 2.10 11.96
CA HIS A 136 -3.92 2.18 13.40
C HIS A 136 -2.74 2.68 14.25
N VAL A 137 -1.52 2.32 13.84
CA VAL A 137 -0.27 2.75 14.46
C VAL A 137 0.48 3.62 13.47
N ARG A 138 0.92 4.80 13.93
CA ARG A 138 1.70 5.74 13.14
C ARG A 138 2.95 6.08 13.93
N VAL A 139 4.10 5.87 13.31
CA VAL A 139 5.40 6.23 13.89
C VAL A 139 5.95 7.40 13.10
N CYS A 140 6.26 8.50 13.78
CA CYS A 140 6.79 9.71 13.19
C CYS A 140 8.19 9.99 13.72
N PHE A 141 9.10 10.30 12.81
CA PHE A 141 10.44 10.81 13.12
C PHE A 141 10.51 12.31 12.83
N ALA A 142 11.66 12.92 13.15
CA ALA A 142 11.97 14.25 12.66
C ALA A 142 11.81 14.31 11.13
N THR A 143 11.15 15.37 10.65
CA THR A 143 10.91 15.60 9.23
C THR A 143 11.42 16.98 8.85
N ASN A 144 11.90 17.12 7.61
CA ASN A 144 12.27 18.41 7.04
C ASN A 144 11.10 19.07 6.30
N ASP A 145 9.97 18.38 6.15
CA ASP A 145 8.78 18.89 5.45
C ASP A 145 7.83 19.57 6.44
N GLU A 146 7.69 20.89 6.34
CA GLU A 146 6.84 21.71 7.23
C GLU A 146 5.38 21.23 7.23
N ARG A 147 4.86 20.80 6.06
CA ARG A 147 3.49 20.31 5.94
C ARG A 147 3.29 18.99 6.70
N THR A 148 4.24 18.08 6.61
CA THR A 148 4.27 16.84 7.41
C THR A 148 4.38 17.17 8.89
N ALA A 149 5.27 18.10 9.29
CA ALA A 149 5.42 18.51 10.69
C ALA A 149 4.13 19.11 11.27
N LYS A 150 3.43 19.95 10.49
CA LYS A 150 2.13 20.50 10.87
C LYS A 150 1.09 19.41 11.08
N ARG A 151 1.01 18.44 10.18
CA ARG A 151 0.08 17.30 10.34
C ARG A 151 0.37 16.45 11.56
N VAL A 152 1.64 16.20 11.86
CA VAL A 152 2.03 15.48 13.06
C VAL A 152 1.65 16.28 14.31
N SER A 153 1.96 17.58 14.35
CA SER A 153 1.54 18.50 15.42
C SER A 153 0.03 18.47 15.64
N ASP A 154 -0.76 18.58 14.56
CA ASP A 154 -2.22 18.55 14.62
C ASP A 154 -2.73 17.18 15.13
N ALA A 155 -2.11 16.08 14.72
CA ALA A 155 -2.46 14.73 15.15
C ALA A 155 -2.12 14.44 16.63
N LEU A 156 -1.09 15.10 17.17
CA LEU A 156 -0.76 15.04 18.60
C LEU A 156 -1.76 15.79 19.47
N GLY A 157 -2.47 16.77 18.89
CA GLY A 157 -3.44 17.60 19.57
C GLY A 157 -2.82 18.74 20.39
N THR A 158 -3.64 19.31 21.26
CA THR A 158 -3.28 20.47 22.10
C THR A 158 -3.20 20.08 23.58
N ALA A 159 -2.31 20.76 24.29
CA ALA A 159 -2.19 20.71 25.73
C ALA A 159 -2.56 22.07 26.33
N THR A 160 -3.06 22.05 27.57
CA THR A 160 -3.29 23.26 28.34
C THR A 160 -1.98 23.73 28.96
N GLU A 161 -1.52 24.91 28.58
CA GLU A 161 -0.37 25.59 29.20
C GLU A 161 -0.89 26.60 30.22
N ILE A 162 -0.48 26.46 31.48
CA ILE A 162 -0.78 27.43 32.52
C ILE A 162 0.29 28.52 32.47
N ARG A 163 -0.10 29.74 32.12
CA ARG A 163 0.77 30.92 32.14
C ARG A 163 0.43 31.79 33.33
N ASP A 164 1.40 31.97 34.22
CA ASP A 164 1.29 32.95 35.30
C ASP A 164 1.71 34.33 34.75
N ALA A 165 0.74 35.18 34.47
CA ALA A 165 0.96 36.58 34.13
C ALA A 165 1.15 37.39 35.42
N ARG A 166 2.39 37.83 35.67
CA ARG A 166 2.71 38.71 36.81
C ARG A 166 2.58 40.16 36.37
N ASN A 167 1.48 40.79 36.74
CA ASN A 167 1.27 42.21 36.52
C ASN A 167 1.85 42.98 37.73
N TYR A 168 2.94 43.71 37.50
CA TYR A 168 3.49 44.63 38.48
C TYR A 168 2.68 45.93 38.45
N ALA A 169 1.66 46.02 39.31
CA ALA A 169 0.98 47.29 39.57
C ALA A 169 1.65 47.96 40.77
N GLY A 170 2.50 48.96 40.50
CA GLY A 170 3.14 49.76 41.53
C GLY A 170 3.68 51.08 40.98
N HIS A 171 3.27 52.20 41.57
CA HIS A 171 3.82 53.51 41.29
C HIS A 171 5.27 53.55 41.81
N ARG A 172 6.25 53.97 40.98
CA ARG A 172 7.70 53.97 41.29
C ARG A 172 8.14 54.81 42.52
N LEU A 173 7.20 55.42 43.24
CA LEU A 173 7.45 56.36 44.34
C LEU A 173 6.74 56.01 45.66
N SER A 174 6.07 54.86 45.80
CA SER A 174 5.39 54.51 47.05
C SER A 174 6.21 53.50 47.88
N PRO A 175 6.64 53.82 49.14
CA PRO A 175 7.54 52.97 49.92
C PRO A 175 6.89 51.70 50.50
N TRP A 176 5.57 51.58 50.44
CA TRP A 176 4.85 50.58 51.21
C TRP A 176 3.52 50.21 50.54
N LEU A 177 3.55 49.42 49.46
CA LEU A 177 2.47 48.54 48.93
C LEU A 177 2.75 48.19 47.46
N GLY A 178 3.59 47.17 47.24
CA GLY A 178 3.67 46.50 45.94
C GLY A 178 2.66 45.37 45.91
N HIS A 179 1.41 45.64 45.51
CA HIS A 179 0.45 44.57 45.28
C HIS A 179 0.86 43.79 44.01
N LEU A 180 1.53 42.66 44.20
CA LEU A 180 1.84 41.74 43.12
C LEU A 180 0.55 41.02 42.69
N MET A 181 -0.06 41.44 41.58
CA MET A 181 -1.14 40.66 40.98
C MET A 181 -0.53 39.53 40.14
N VAL A 182 -0.71 38.29 40.60
CA VAL A 182 -0.42 37.10 39.80
C VAL A 182 -1.76 36.61 39.24
N SER A 183 -1.97 36.84 37.95
CA SER A 183 -3.11 36.27 37.22
C SER A 183 -2.65 34.97 36.58
N ARG A 184 -3.35 33.87 36.85
CA ARG A 184 -3.10 32.58 36.21
C ARG A 184 -4.04 32.44 35.01
N GLN A 185 -3.48 32.33 33.82
CA GLN A 185 -4.24 32.17 32.59
C GLN A 185 -3.94 30.82 31.95
N GLU A 186 -4.97 30.04 31.68
CA GLU A 186 -4.87 28.80 30.91
C GLU A 186 -4.94 29.15 29.42
N THR A 187 -3.94 28.71 28.64
CA THR A 187 -3.87 28.93 27.19
C THR A 187 -3.67 27.59 26.49
N ALA A 188 -4.41 27.34 25.42
CA ALA A 188 -4.20 26.16 24.59
C ALA A 188 -2.91 26.30 23.77
N ARG A 189 -2.04 25.29 23.82
CA ARG A 189 -0.80 25.20 23.02
C ARG A 189 -0.74 23.83 22.33
N PRO A 190 -0.25 23.71 21.09
CA PRO A 190 0.07 22.41 20.52
C PRO A 190 0.96 21.59 21.46
N LEU A 191 0.66 20.29 21.59
CA LEU A 191 1.44 19.39 22.47
C LEU A 191 2.92 19.38 22.06
N LEU A 192 3.17 19.32 20.75
CA LEU A 192 4.43 19.71 20.14
C LEU A 192 4.09 20.64 18.97
N THR A 193 4.78 21.77 18.90
CA THR A 193 4.70 22.66 17.74
C THR A 193 5.33 22.03 16.51
N PRO A 194 4.98 22.45 15.29
CA PRO A 194 5.63 21.95 14.07
C PRO A 194 7.15 22.10 14.11
N GLY A 195 7.66 23.21 14.66
CA GLY A 195 9.10 23.42 14.85
C GLY A 195 9.73 22.41 15.81
N GLU A 196 9.07 22.07 16.91
CA GLU A 196 9.53 21.03 17.85
C GLU A 196 9.51 19.62 17.23
N VAL A 197 8.53 19.33 16.35
CA VAL A 197 8.50 18.08 15.58
C VAL A 197 9.67 18.00 14.61
N MET A 198 9.98 19.08 13.90
CA MET A 198 11.13 19.14 12.98
C MET A 198 12.47 19.02 13.73
N GLN A 199 12.54 19.51 14.96
CA GLN A 199 13.72 19.46 15.82
C GLN A 199 13.77 18.23 16.74
N LEU A 200 12.90 17.23 16.50
CA LEU A 200 12.87 16.01 17.31
C LEU A 200 14.26 15.33 17.26
N PRO A 201 14.84 14.94 18.41
CA PRO A 201 16.16 14.30 18.42
C PRO A 201 16.19 13.03 17.56
N ALA A 202 17.32 12.74 16.91
CA ALA A 202 17.46 11.57 16.04
C ALA A 202 17.24 10.23 16.76
N THR A 203 17.38 10.20 18.08
CA THR A 203 17.14 9.05 18.97
C THR A 203 15.68 8.87 19.35
N ASP A 204 14.82 9.85 19.07
CA ASP A 204 13.45 9.90 19.54
C ASP A 204 12.48 9.62 18.38
N GLU A 205 11.32 9.10 18.73
CA GLU A 205 10.21 8.87 17.82
C GLU A 205 8.89 9.20 18.52
N LEU A 206 7.88 9.53 17.73
CA LEU A 206 6.52 9.74 18.19
C LEU A 206 5.66 8.57 17.72
N VAL A 207 5.04 7.88 18.65
CA VAL A 207 4.16 6.74 18.37
C VAL A 207 2.73 7.16 18.68
N LEU A 208 1.89 7.20 17.65
CA LEU A 208 0.46 7.45 17.77
C LEU A 208 -0.27 6.13 17.54
N VAL A 209 -0.99 5.67 18.57
CA VAL A 209 -1.88 4.50 18.50
C VAL A 209 -3.30 5.00 18.65
N SER A 210 -4.21 4.62 17.75
CA SER A 210 -5.58 5.14 17.81
C SER A 210 -6.25 4.77 19.14
N GLY A 211 -6.84 5.76 19.81
CA GLY A 211 -7.48 5.57 21.12
C GLY A 211 -6.53 5.62 22.32
N CYS A 212 -5.23 5.82 22.10
CA CYS A 212 -4.24 6.01 23.17
C CYS A 212 -3.67 7.43 23.13
N PRO A 213 -3.20 7.97 24.28
CA PRO A 213 -2.39 9.17 24.29
C PRO A 213 -1.11 9.00 23.43
N PRO A 214 -0.62 10.06 22.78
CA PRO A 214 0.61 9.99 21.99
C PRO A 214 1.81 9.66 22.89
N ILE A 215 2.70 8.80 22.39
CA ILE A 215 3.87 8.33 23.13
C ILE A 215 5.12 8.89 22.48
N ARG A 216 5.99 9.54 23.27
CA ARG A 216 7.35 9.87 22.85
C ARG A 216 8.27 8.74 23.31
N ALA A 217 8.82 7.98 22.37
CA ALA A 217 9.68 6.83 22.63
C ALA A 217 11.12 7.09 22.16
N ARG A 218 12.04 6.24 22.63
CA ARG A 218 13.41 6.15 22.09
C ARG A 218 13.43 5.08 21.01
N LYS A 219 14.09 5.36 19.89
CA LYS A 219 14.24 4.42 18.78
C LYS A 219 14.97 3.16 19.24
N ALA A 220 14.41 2.00 18.92
CA ALA A 220 15.07 0.73 19.12
C ALA A 220 16.14 0.52 18.03
N ARG A 221 17.42 0.55 18.41
CA ARG A 221 18.55 0.22 17.53
C ARG A 221 18.89 -1.25 17.72
N TYR A 222 18.57 -2.07 16.72
CA TYR A 222 18.69 -3.53 16.84
C TYR A 222 20.10 -4.01 17.23
N TYR A 223 21.15 -3.29 16.81
CA TYR A 223 22.54 -3.61 17.08
C TYR A 223 23.04 -3.17 18.46
N GLU A 224 22.27 -2.35 19.18
CA GLU A 224 22.53 -1.97 20.57
C GLU A 224 21.70 -2.82 21.55
N ASP A 225 20.62 -3.44 21.07
CA ASP A 225 19.72 -4.26 21.85
C ASP A 225 20.14 -5.75 21.80
N ARG A 226 20.50 -6.29 22.96
CA ARG A 226 20.92 -7.69 23.10
C ARG A 226 19.81 -8.68 22.70
N GLN A 227 18.56 -8.43 23.07
CA GLN A 227 17.45 -9.33 22.75
C GLN A 227 17.16 -9.38 21.25
N LEU A 228 17.38 -8.26 20.55
CA LEU A 228 17.25 -8.19 19.09
C LEU A 228 18.46 -8.81 18.39
N THR A 229 19.65 -8.60 18.92
CA THR A 229 20.90 -9.19 18.39
C THR A 229 20.88 -10.73 18.49
N GLU A 230 20.32 -11.29 19.57
CA GLU A 230 20.14 -12.75 19.76
C GLU A 230 19.20 -13.39 18.71
N ARG A 231 18.40 -12.59 18.00
CA ARG A 231 17.48 -13.06 16.94
C ARG A 231 18.08 -12.96 15.54
N LEU A 232 19.30 -12.45 15.39
CA LEU A 232 19.94 -12.32 14.08
C LEU A 232 20.29 -13.69 13.52
N LEU A 233 19.82 -13.94 12.30
CA LEU A 233 20.20 -15.10 11.51
C LEU A 233 21.27 -14.69 10.49
N PRO A 234 22.19 -15.61 10.12
CA PRO A 234 23.11 -15.34 9.03
C PRO A 234 22.34 -15.02 7.74
N PRO A 235 22.86 -14.12 6.90
CA PRO A 235 22.21 -13.81 5.63
C PRO A 235 22.09 -15.08 4.77
N PRO A 236 21.00 -15.22 4.00
CA PRO A 236 20.83 -16.37 3.11
C PRO A 236 21.94 -16.37 2.04
N ASP A 237 22.55 -17.54 1.83
CA ASP A 237 23.55 -17.76 0.79
C ASP A 237 22.87 -17.95 -0.58
N PRO A 238 23.05 -17.02 -1.54
CA PRO A 238 22.43 -17.13 -2.87
C PRO A 238 23.03 -18.23 -3.74
N GLU A 239 24.26 -18.68 -3.48
CA GLU A 239 24.91 -19.79 -4.21
C GLU A 239 24.56 -21.17 -3.62
N ARG A 240 23.98 -21.14 -2.41
CA ARG A 240 23.23 -22.18 -1.71
C ARG A 240 22.35 -23.06 -2.62
N PRO A 241 22.71 -24.28 -3.08
CA PRO A 241 21.74 -25.10 -3.80
C PRO A 241 20.55 -25.34 -2.88
N ARG A 242 19.38 -24.81 -3.24
CA ARG A 242 18.14 -25.13 -2.52
C ARG A 242 17.95 -26.63 -2.69
N ALA A 243 17.75 -27.34 -1.58
CA ALA A 243 17.22 -28.70 -1.63
C ALA A 243 15.81 -28.61 -2.20
N SER A 244 15.68 -28.57 -3.52
CA SER A 244 14.41 -28.46 -4.19
C SER A 244 13.76 -29.84 -4.09
N SER A 245 12.90 -30.03 -3.11
CA SER A 245 11.72 -30.86 -3.37
C SER A 245 10.96 -30.12 -4.45
N VAL A 246 11.19 -30.49 -5.71
CA VAL A 246 10.47 -29.91 -6.84
C VAL A 246 9.01 -30.32 -6.67
N THR A 247 8.23 -29.46 -6.03
CA THR A 247 6.78 -29.49 -6.21
C THR A 247 6.54 -29.06 -7.64
N LEU A 248 6.19 -30.00 -8.51
CA LEU A 248 5.70 -29.71 -9.86
C LEU A 248 4.64 -28.60 -9.75
N ASP A 249 4.78 -27.54 -10.55
CA ASP A 249 3.75 -26.52 -10.61
C ASP A 249 2.48 -27.13 -11.24
N ASP A 250 1.32 -26.59 -10.86
CA ASP A 250 0.01 -27.14 -11.26
C ASP A 250 -0.29 -26.95 -12.78
N TRP A 251 0.65 -26.35 -13.51
CA TRP A 251 0.53 -25.95 -14.92
C TRP A 251 1.40 -26.79 -15.85
N SER A 252 2.56 -27.26 -15.40
CA SER A 252 3.51 -28.08 -16.17
C SER A 252 2.92 -29.42 -16.56
N ALA A 253 1.95 -29.91 -15.79
CA ALA A 253 1.19 -31.12 -16.12
C ALA A 253 0.00 -30.87 -17.07
N LYS A 254 -0.34 -29.61 -17.38
CA LYS A 254 -1.45 -29.27 -18.27
C LYS A 254 -0.98 -29.28 -19.73
N ALA A 255 -1.84 -29.81 -20.60
CA ALA A 255 -1.56 -29.84 -22.03
C ALA A 255 -1.41 -28.41 -22.59
N VAL A 256 -0.34 -28.17 -23.34
CA VAL A 256 -0.15 -26.92 -24.09
C VAL A 256 -1.22 -26.88 -25.18
N PRO A 257 -1.98 -25.78 -25.31
CA PRO A 257 -2.94 -25.63 -26.42
C PRO A 257 -2.21 -25.79 -27.75
N PRO A 258 -2.77 -26.51 -28.73
CA PRO A 258 -2.11 -26.67 -30.02
C PRO A 258 -1.87 -25.30 -30.63
N VAL A 259 -0.61 -25.03 -30.99
CA VAL A 259 -0.27 -23.85 -31.80
C VAL A 259 -1.02 -24.01 -33.13
N PRO A 260 -1.82 -23.03 -33.57
CA PRO A 260 -2.47 -23.13 -34.87
C PRO A 260 -1.38 -23.19 -35.94
N THR A 261 -1.14 -24.38 -36.48
CA THR A 261 -0.28 -24.60 -37.62
C THR A 261 -0.94 -23.96 -38.83
N ALA A 262 -0.39 -22.83 -39.28
CA ALA A 262 -0.59 -22.37 -40.64
C ALA A 262 0.06 -23.41 -41.56
N GLY A 263 -0.72 -24.36 -42.06
CA GLY A 263 -0.24 -25.45 -42.89
C GLY A 263 -1.35 -26.08 -43.73
N GLY A 264 -1.67 -25.42 -44.84
CA GLY A 264 -2.16 -26.09 -46.04
C GLY A 264 -0.98 -26.21 -47.01
N GLU A 265 -0.70 -27.44 -47.43
CA GLU A 265 0.46 -27.89 -48.19
C GLU A 265 0.67 -27.12 -49.51
N ARG A 266 1.91 -26.70 -49.79
CA ARG A 266 2.36 -26.29 -51.12
C ARG A 266 3.32 -27.34 -51.66
N THR A 267 2.79 -28.27 -52.44
CA THR A 267 3.57 -29.15 -53.32
C THR A 267 3.09 -28.94 -54.76
N GLY A 268 3.97 -28.51 -55.65
CA GLY A 268 3.70 -28.44 -57.10
C GLY A 268 4.31 -27.20 -57.76
N GLY A 269 5.20 -27.42 -58.73
CA GLY A 269 5.97 -26.38 -59.41
C GLY A 269 5.20 -25.54 -60.44
N LEU A 270 5.76 -24.34 -60.65
CA LEU A 270 5.68 -23.42 -61.79
C LEU A 270 4.67 -23.73 -62.93
N GLN A 271 3.66 -22.87 -63.08
CA GLN A 271 3.27 -22.28 -64.37
C GLN A 271 2.48 -20.98 -64.18
N ASP A 272 2.85 -19.98 -64.97
CA ASP A 272 2.20 -18.68 -65.14
C ASP A 272 0.77 -18.80 -65.69
N GLY A 273 -0.11 -17.89 -65.28
CA GLY A 273 -1.25 -17.46 -66.10
C GLY A 273 -2.66 -17.71 -65.54
N GLN A 274 -3.30 -16.58 -65.21
CA GLN A 274 -4.75 -16.32 -65.18
C GLN A 274 -5.62 -16.77 -63.98
N PRO A 275 -6.68 -15.98 -63.68
CA PRO A 275 -7.38 -15.99 -62.40
C PRO A 275 -8.44 -17.10 -62.38
N VAL A 276 -8.46 -17.87 -61.29
CA VAL A 276 -9.52 -18.85 -61.04
C VAL A 276 -10.41 -18.29 -59.94
N ASP A 277 -11.61 -17.93 -60.39
CA ASP A 277 -12.79 -17.58 -59.62
C ASP A 277 -13.13 -18.73 -58.65
N ASP A 278 -13.10 -18.47 -57.33
CA ASP A 278 -13.50 -19.42 -56.30
C ASP A 278 -15.00 -19.22 -55.99
N PRO A 279 -15.90 -20.14 -56.41
CA PRO A 279 -17.33 -20.00 -56.20
C PRO A 279 -17.74 -20.22 -54.73
N ALA A 280 -16.81 -20.48 -53.80
CA ALA A 280 -17.10 -20.68 -52.38
C ALA A 280 -17.00 -19.39 -51.55
N ASN A 281 -16.59 -18.26 -52.13
CA ASN A 281 -16.47 -16.97 -51.42
C ASN A 281 -17.57 -15.95 -51.78
N GLY A 282 -18.74 -16.44 -52.19
CA GLY A 282 -19.94 -15.65 -52.55
C GLY A 282 -20.80 -15.19 -51.36
N GLY A 283 -20.22 -15.03 -50.17
CA GLY A 283 -20.90 -14.46 -49.02
C GLY A 283 -20.61 -12.96 -48.90
N ILE A 284 -21.63 -12.14 -48.64
CA ILE A 284 -21.51 -10.68 -48.50
C ILE A 284 -20.45 -10.35 -47.44
N ARG A 285 -19.26 -9.95 -47.89
CA ARG A 285 -18.17 -9.46 -47.05
C ARG A 285 -18.53 -8.04 -46.63
N ARG A 286 -19.29 -7.91 -45.54
CA ARG A 286 -19.37 -6.64 -44.81
C ARG A 286 -18.14 -6.56 -43.91
N GLU A 287 -17.04 -6.07 -44.47
CA GLU A 287 -16.02 -5.46 -43.64
C GLU A 287 -16.66 -4.21 -43.02
N PRO A 288 -16.79 -4.08 -41.69
CA PRO A 288 -17.07 -2.78 -41.12
C PRO A 288 -15.82 -1.95 -41.38
N GLU A 289 -15.89 -1.06 -42.37
CA GLU A 289 -14.90 0.00 -42.54
C GLU A 289 -14.77 0.71 -41.18
N LEU A 290 -13.55 0.72 -40.65
CA LEU A 290 -13.24 1.56 -39.49
C LEU A 290 -13.48 3.00 -39.93
N ALA A 291 -14.36 3.70 -39.21
CA ALA A 291 -14.54 5.13 -39.41
C ALA A 291 -13.16 5.82 -39.35
N GLU A 292 -12.89 6.71 -40.31
CA GLU A 292 -11.74 7.59 -40.25
C GLU A 292 -11.71 8.27 -38.88
N HIS A 293 -10.50 8.41 -38.33
CA HIS A 293 -10.26 9.02 -37.04
C HIS A 293 -10.84 10.43 -37.02
N GLU A 294 -12.03 10.62 -36.45
CA GLU A 294 -12.47 11.92 -36.00
C GLU A 294 -11.62 12.29 -34.79
N ASP A 295 -10.85 13.36 -34.92
CA ASP A 295 -10.22 14.03 -33.77
C ASP A 295 -11.33 14.37 -32.77
N ILE A 296 -11.37 13.65 -31.65
CA ILE A 296 -12.26 13.95 -30.53
C ILE A 296 -11.77 15.28 -29.94
N ALA A 297 -12.31 16.39 -30.44
CA ALA A 297 -12.33 17.63 -29.68
C ALA A 297 -13.05 17.35 -28.35
N PRO A 298 -12.52 17.78 -27.20
CA PRO A 298 -13.18 17.58 -25.92
C PRO A 298 -14.60 18.19 -25.99
N GLU A 299 -15.60 17.39 -25.61
CA GLU A 299 -16.99 17.87 -25.56
C GLU A 299 -17.06 19.15 -24.73
N PRO A 300 -17.74 20.20 -25.24
CA PRO A 300 -18.01 21.38 -24.41
C PRO A 300 -18.85 20.93 -23.22
N VAL A 301 -18.35 21.23 -22.02
CA VAL A 301 -19.02 20.95 -20.75
C VAL A 301 -20.40 21.58 -20.79
N THR A 302 -21.43 20.74 -20.89
CA THR A 302 -22.82 21.15 -20.67
C THR A 302 -22.94 21.57 -19.21
N PRO A 303 -23.41 22.79 -18.89
CA PRO A 303 -23.64 23.16 -17.51
C PRO A 303 -24.72 22.25 -16.94
N SER A 304 -24.36 21.48 -15.91
CA SER A 304 -25.30 20.69 -15.13
C SER A 304 -26.34 21.64 -14.51
N PRO A 305 -27.66 21.39 -14.65
CA PRO A 305 -28.67 22.17 -13.95
C PRO A 305 -28.45 22.01 -12.43
N GLU A 306 -28.29 23.13 -11.73
CA GLU A 306 -27.87 23.22 -10.31
C GLU A 306 -28.82 22.57 -9.28
N PHE A 307 -29.84 21.80 -9.70
CA PHE A 307 -30.91 21.30 -8.82
C PHE A 307 -31.45 19.90 -9.15
N GLU A 308 -30.63 18.97 -9.64
CA GLU A 308 -30.99 17.53 -9.61
C GLU A 308 -30.27 16.82 -8.47
N PHE A 309 -31.04 16.47 -7.44
CA PHE A 309 -30.61 15.62 -6.34
C PHE A 309 -30.54 14.17 -6.84
N ALA A 310 -29.33 13.62 -6.96
CA ALA A 310 -29.12 12.19 -7.17
C ALA A 310 -29.37 11.45 -5.85
N GLU A 311 -30.58 10.91 -5.68
CA GLU A 311 -30.92 9.98 -4.61
C GLU A 311 -30.45 8.55 -4.98
N ASP A 312 -29.86 7.87 -3.98
CA ASP A 312 -29.83 6.42 -3.76
C ASP A 312 -28.66 5.49 -4.18
N GLU A 313 -27.65 5.87 -4.98
CA GLU A 313 -26.49 4.95 -5.22
C GLU A 313 -25.40 5.02 -4.14
N ALA A 314 -25.16 6.18 -3.52
CA ALA A 314 -24.12 6.34 -2.50
C ALA A 314 -24.47 5.66 -1.16
N ASP A 315 -25.76 5.43 -0.91
CA ASP A 315 -26.24 4.90 0.36
C ASP A 315 -26.05 3.39 0.50
N GLU A 316 -26.08 2.61 -0.58
CA GLU A 316 -25.89 1.16 -0.49
C GLU A 316 -24.47 0.77 -0.03
N GLU A 317 -23.44 1.47 -0.53
CA GLU A 317 -22.05 1.20 -0.19
C GLU A 317 -21.71 1.69 1.23
N ALA A 318 -22.26 2.85 1.62
CA ALA A 318 -22.14 3.39 2.98
C ALA A 318 -22.86 2.51 4.03
N VAL A 319 -24.01 1.95 3.68
CA VAL A 319 -24.76 0.99 4.53
C VAL A 319 -24.00 -0.33 4.66
N ARG A 320 -23.39 -0.83 3.58
CA ARG A 320 -22.57 -2.06 3.60
C ARG A 320 -21.32 -1.86 4.49
N ALA A 321 -20.65 -0.72 4.37
CA ALA A 321 -19.50 -0.35 5.21
C ALA A 321 -19.89 -0.16 6.68
N ARG A 322 -21.05 0.43 6.98
CA ARG A 322 -21.58 0.57 8.36
C ARG A 322 -21.90 -0.79 8.99
N ARG A 323 -22.52 -1.71 8.24
CA ARG A 323 -22.83 -3.07 8.74
C ARG A 323 -21.54 -3.83 9.09
N LEU A 324 -20.52 -3.78 8.23
CA LEU A 324 -19.22 -4.42 8.49
C LEU A 324 -18.50 -3.80 9.71
N ARG A 325 -18.53 -2.47 9.86
CA ARG A 325 -17.95 -1.78 11.04
C ARG A 325 -18.66 -2.15 12.34
N ALA A 326 -19.98 -2.35 12.31
CA ALA A 326 -20.75 -2.79 13.48
C ALA A 326 -20.39 -4.23 13.89
N THR A 327 -20.24 -5.14 12.93
CA THR A 327 -19.81 -6.52 13.18
C THR A 327 -18.38 -6.58 13.75
N ALA A 328 -17.45 -5.77 13.22
CA ALA A 328 -16.08 -5.69 13.72
C ALA A 328 -15.99 -5.15 15.16
N ARG A 329 -16.82 -4.16 15.53
CA ARG A 329 -16.91 -3.67 16.92
C ARG A 329 -17.48 -4.70 17.89
N GLY A 330 -18.44 -5.52 17.45
CA GLY A 330 -18.99 -6.62 18.24
C GLY A 330 -17.94 -7.66 18.58
N LEU A 331 -17.16 -8.08 17.58
CA LEU A 331 -16.08 -9.06 17.75
C LEU A 331 -14.94 -8.52 18.65
N ALA A 332 -14.58 -7.25 18.53
CA ALA A 332 -13.56 -6.62 19.39
C ALA A 332 -13.99 -6.52 20.87
N ARG A 333 -15.28 -6.28 21.15
CA ARG A 333 -15.83 -6.33 22.51
C ARG A 333 -15.90 -7.74 23.09
N GLN A 334 -16.09 -8.74 22.24
CA GLN A 334 -16.15 -10.14 22.67
C GLN A 334 -14.75 -10.71 22.96
N ALA A 335 -13.74 -10.27 22.20
CA ALA A 335 -12.34 -10.63 22.44
C ALA A 335 -11.71 -9.97 23.70
N THR A 336 -12.28 -8.87 24.19
CA THR A 336 -11.82 -8.19 25.43
C THR A 336 -12.48 -8.75 26.70
N MET A 337 -13.42 -9.69 26.55
CA MET A 337 -14.13 -10.34 27.65
C MET A 337 -13.79 -11.83 27.77
N ASP A 338 -12.75 -12.30 27.08
CA ASP A 338 -12.28 -13.68 27.16
C ASP A 338 -11.46 -13.89 28.45
N PRO A 339 -11.92 -14.70 29.43
CA PRO A 339 -11.21 -14.95 30.67
C PRO A 339 -9.92 -15.78 30.51
N GLY A 340 -9.56 -16.17 29.27
CA GLY A 340 -8.40 -16.98 28.94
C GLY A 340 -7.30 -16.27 28.14
N ASP A 341 -7.24 -14.93 28.13
CA ASP A 341 -6.29 -14.17 27.31
C ASP A 341 -4.81 -14.28 27.75
N GLY A 342 -4.52 -15.04 28.81
CA GLY A 342 -3.17 -15.35 29.25
C GLY A 342 -2.39 -14.15 29.77
N ILE A 343 -3.07 -13.06 30.11
CA ILE A 343 -2.51 -11.94 30.84
C ILE A 343 -2.76 -12.20 32.34
N ASP A 344 -1.80 -12.86 33.00
CA ASP A 344 -1.76 -12.86 34.46
C ASP A 344 -1.55 -11.42 34.94
N LEU A 345 -2.54 -10.86 35.65
CA LEU A 345 -2.50 -9.55 36.31
C LEU A 345 -1.55 -9.54 37.51
#